data_AF-A0A7Y5P9L6-F1
#
_entry.id   AF-A0A7Y5P9L6-F1
#
_cell.length_a   1.000
_cell.length_b   1.000
_cell.length_c   1.000
_cell.angle_alpha   90.00
_cell.angle_beta   90.00
_cell.angle_gamma   90.00
#
_symmetry.space_group_name_H-M   'P 1'
#
loop_
_entity.id
_entity.type
_entity.pdbx_description
1 polymer ?
#
loop_
_entity_poly.entity_id
_entity_poly.type
_entity_poly.pdbx_seq_one_letter_code
_entity_poly.pdbx_strand_id
1 'polypeptide(L)'
;MIDPPTERPVRAPSTRTRIGAALGAPIAALAASLIVLGKPGTPFLFFYPAVAVAAWYGGVASGVVAALLSVVFADYYFFPPYRSFGVPTGNDALVITVFLTSALIISRVSGVHRGTQAKADLLARQLTARAEELQGELEAGQRLTEELEATNEELAATNEQLEAANEYEAQRGHLFTLAASLARAVTPNDVAGIVFREGLAAAGADGGSVGVVVDDPAGERH
;
A
#
# COMPACT_ATOMS: atom_id res chain seq x y z
N MET A 1 -13.38 5.06 -7.25
CA MET A 1 -13.90 4.33 -6.08
C MET A 1 -14.11 2.89 -6.50
N ILE A 2 -13.06 2.07 -6.38
CA ILE A 2 -13.06 0.66 -6.76
C ILE A 2 -13.29 -0.10 -5.45
N ASP A 3 -14.43 -0.78 -5.34
CA ASP A 3 -14.78 -1.58 -4.17
C ASP A 3 -13.74 -2.71 -4.00
N PRO A 4 -13.13 -2.89 -2.82
CA PRO A 4 -12.23 -4.00 -2.59
C PRO A 4 -13.01 -5.32 -2.65
N PRO A 5 -12.40 -6.41 -3.17
CA PRO A 5 -13.04 -7.71 -3.22
C PRO A 5 -13.43 -8.15 -1.82
N THR A 6 -14.72 -8.46 -1.63
CA THR A 6 -15.27 -9.00 -0.39
C THR A 6 -14.83 -10.45 -0.22
N GLU A 7 -13.58 -10.65 0.19
CA GLU A 7 -13.06 -11.97 0.52
C GLU A 7 -13.71 -12.46 1.81
N ARG A 8 -14.72 -13.32 1.65
CA ARG A 8 -15.35 -14.03 2.75
C ARG A 8 -14.27 -14.77 3.54
N PRO A 9 -14.22 -14.63 4.88
CA PRO A 9 -13.24 -15.34 5.68
C PRO A 9 -13.39 -16.83 5.44
N VAL A 10 -12.31 -17.49 5.00
CA VAL A 10 -12.22 -18.95 4.93
C VAL A 10 -12.34 -19.45 6.38
N ARG A 11 -13.57 -19.66 6.84
CA ARG A 11 -13.87 -20.16 8.19
C ARG A 11 -13.11 -21.46 8.39
N ALA A 12 -12.21 -21.46 9.38
CA ALA A 12 -11.64 -22.70 9.88
C ALA A 12 -12.80 -23.69 10.13
N PRO A 13 -12.78 -24.91 9.56
CA PRO A 13 -13.87 -25.85 9.73
C PRO A 13 -14.01 -26.14 11.22
N SER A 14 -15.21 -25.87 11.75
CA SER A 14 -15.55 -26.09 13.14
C SER A 14 -15.32 -27.57 13.49
N THR A 15 -15.00 -27.87 14.75
CA THR A 15 -14.73 -29.24 15.21
C THR A 15 -15.84 -30.21 14.81
N ARG A 16 -17.09 -29.72 14.71
CA ARG A 16 -18.25 -30.47 14.24
C ARG A 16 -18.17 -30.88 12.76
N THR A 17 -17.74 -30.00 11.85
CA THR A 17 -17.56 -30.38 10.44
C THR A 17 -16.38 -31.33 10.24
N ARG A 18 -15.34 -31.23 11.09
CA ARG A 18 -14.23 -32.19 11.06
C ARG A 18 -14.66 -33.59 11.49
N ILE A 19 -15.40 -33.71 12.58
CA ILE A 19 -15.92 -34.99 13.10
C ILE A 19 -16.95 -35.58 12.12
N GLY A 20 -17.86 -34.74 11.62
CA GLY A 20 -18.87 -35.15 10.64
C GLY A 20 -18.26 -35.67 9.34
N ALA A 21 -17.22 -35.01 8.82
CA ALA A 21 -16.51 -35.47 7.63
C ALA A 21 -15.70 -36.75 7.87
N ALA A 22 -15.08 -36.90 9.05
CA ALA A 22 -14.29 -38.08 9.41
C ALA A 22 -15.14 -39.36 9.50
N LEU A 23 -16.37 -39.26 10.00
CA LEU A 23 -17.26 -40.40 10.21
C LEU A 23 -18.24 -40.58 9.04
N GLY A 24 -18.80 -39.50 8.52
CA GLY A 24 -19.85 -39.54 7.50
C GLY A 24 -19.37 -40.03 6.14
N ALA A 25 -18.17 -39.63 5.71
CA ALA A 25 -17.63 -40.02 4.41
C ALA A 25 -17.35 -41.53 4.27
N PRO A 26 -16.68 -42.21 5.22
CA PRO A 26 -16.47 -43.65 5.13
C PRO A 26 -17.78 -44.45 5.28
N ILE A 27 -18.74 -43.98 6.09
CA ILE A 27 -20.07 -44.61 6.19
C ILE A 27 -20.84 -44.50 4.86
N ALA A 28 -20.81 -43.33 4.22
CA ALA A 28 -21.43 -43.12 2.92
C ALA A 28 -20.78 -43.97 1.82
N ALA A 29 -19.45 -44.09 1.83
CA ALA A 29 -18.73 -44.98 0.90
C ALA A 29 -19.09 -46.45 1.11
N LEU A 30 -19.21 -46.90 2.37
CA LEU A 30 -19.64 -48.26 2.66
C LEU A 30 -21.07 -48.50 2.15
N ALA A 31 -22.00 -47.58 2.41
CA ALA A 31 -23.38 -47.69 1.93
C ALA A 31 -23.44 -47.71 0.39
N ALA A 32 -22.70 -46.84 -0.30
CA ALA A 32 -22.62 -46.82 -1.75
C ALA A 32 -22.01 -48.12 -2.30
N SER A 33 -20.95 -48.64 -1.68
CA SER A 33 -20.31 -49.90 -2.08
C SER A 33 -21.26 -51.10 -1.94
N LEU A 34 -22.04 -51.15 -0.85
CA LEU A 34 -23.03 -52.21 -0.62
C LEU A 34 -24.22 -52.13 -1.58
N ILE A 35 -24.68 -50.93 -1.94
CA ILE A 35 -25.82 -50.73 -2.86
C ILE A 35 -25.42 -50.98 -4.31
N VAL A 36 -24.24 -50.52 -4.73
CA VAL A 36 -23.84 -50.50 -6.15
C VAL A 36 -23.13 -51.79 -6.57
N LEU A 37 -22.21 -52.32 -5.75
CA LEU A 37 -21.33 -53.39 -6.20
C LEU A 37 -21.84 -54.79 -5.87
N GLY A 38 -22.45 -55.01 -4.70
CA GLY A 38 -23.05 -56.30 -4.31
C GLY A 38 -22.16 -57.56 -4.47
N LYS A 39 -20.88 -57.40 -4.84
CA LYS A 39 -19.95 -58.43 -5.30
C LYS A 39 -18.53 -58.14 -4.79
N PRO A 40 -17.81 -59.16 -4.32
CA PRO A 40 -16.48 -59.03 -3.72
C PRO A 40 -15.38 -58.91 -4.79
N GLY A 41 -15.39 -57.84 -5.59
CA GLY A 41 -14.44 -57.64 -6.70
C GLY A 41 -13.45 -56.49 -6.51
N THR A 42 -13.89 -55.37 -5.93
CA THR A 42 -13.09 -54.13 -5.85
C THR A 42 -13.41 -53.34 -4.57
N PRO A 43 -12.86 -53.77 -3.41
CA PRO A 43 -13.24 -53.24 -2.10
C PRO A 43 -12.97 -51.74 -1.94
N PHE A 44 -11.88 -51.26 -2.52
CA PHE A 44 -11.33 -49.93 -2.21
C PHE A 44 -11.76 -48.79 -3.14
N LEU A 45 -12.44 -49.09 -4.24
CA LEU A 45 -12.75 -48.09 -5.28
C LEU A 45 -13.52 -46.88 -4.72
N PHE A 46 -14.47 -47.12 -3.82
CA PHE A 46 -15.28 -46.07 -3.20
C PHE A 46 -14.66 -45.46 -1.93
N PHE A 47 -13.69 -46.14 -1.31
CA PHE A 47 -13.02 -45.63 -0.11
C PHE A 47 -11.99 -44.54 -0.45
N TYR A 48 -11.33 -44.61 -1.61
CA TYR A 48 -10.42 -43.55 -2.08
C TYR A 48 -11.07 -42.15 -2.13
N PRO A 49 -12.20 -41.93 -2.84
CA PRO A 49 -12.82 -40.62 -2.89
C PRO A 49 -13.41 -40.20 -1.53
N ALA A 50 -13.91 -41.14 -0.72
CA ALA A 50 -14.39 -40.81 0.62
C ALA A 50 -13.29 -40.31 1.55
N VAL A 51 -12.10 -40.93 1.52
CA VAL A 51 -10.94 -40.45 2.27
C VAL A 51 -10.49 -39.08 1.75
N ALA A 52 -10.49 -38.86 0.44
CA ALA A 52 -10.17 -37.57 -0.15
C ALA A 52 -11.13 -36.47 0.32
N VAL A 53 -12.45 -36.75 0.33
CA VAL A 53 -13.48 -35.85 0.86
C VAL A 53 -13.27 -35.60 2.35
N ALA A 54 -13.08 -36.65 3.16
CA ALA A 54 -12.83 -36.52 4.59
C ALA A 54 -11.59 -35.65 4.89
N ALA A 55 -10.51 -35.84 4.13
CA ALA A 55 -9.28 -35.07 4.25
C ALA A 55 -9.47 -33.61 3.81
N TRP A 56 -10.23 -33.36 2.75
CA TRP A 56 -10.52 -32.01 2.29
C TRP A 56 -11.36 -31.23 3.29
N TYR A 57 -12.42 -31.81 3.84
CA TYR A 57 -13.33 -31.08 4.74
C TYR A 57 -12.83 -31.02 6.19
N GLY A 58 -12.20 -32.08 6.70
CA GLY A 58 -11.77 -32.15 8.10
C GLY A 58 -10.26 -32.03 8.35
N GLY A 59 -9.44 -32.00 7.30
CA GLY A 59 -7.98 -31.93 7.37
C GLY A 59 -7.29 -33.30 7.48
N VAL A 60 -6.00 -33.29 7.81
CA VAL A 60 -5.17 -34.51 7.84
C VAL A 60 -5.71 -35.55 8.83
N ALA A 61 -6.12 -35.12 10.03
CA ALA A 61 -6.60 -36.01 11.08
C ALA A 61 -7.89 -36.76 10.68
N SER A 62 -8.85 -36.09 10.04
CA SER A 62 -10.08 -36.74 9.57
C SER A 62 -9.82 -37.68 8.39
N GLY A 63 -8.88 -37.34 7.50
CA GLY A 63 -8.43 -38.23 6.42
C GLY A 63 -7.82 -39.53 6.95
N VAL A 64 -6.95 -39.43 7.98
CA VAL A 64 -6.37 -40.60 8.65
C VAL A 64 -7.44 -41.45 9.33
N VAL A 65 -8.37 -40.85 10.07
CA VAL A 65 -9.48 -41.57 10.72
C VAL A 65 -10.36 -42.27 9.67
N ALA A 66 -10.70 -41.59 8.58
CA ALA A 66 -11.49 -42.18 7.49
C ALA A 66 -10.75 -43.34 6.81
N ALA A 67 -9.42 -43.24 6.64
CA ALA A 67 -8.61 -44.32 6.09
C ALA A 67 -8.60 -45.55 7.01
N LEU A 68 -8.39 -45.37 8.31
CA LEU A 68 -8.45 -46.46 9.28
C LEU A 68 -9.82 -47.14 9.29
N LEU A 69 -10.90 -46.34 9.28
CA LEU A 69 -12.26 -46.87 9.26
C LEU A 69 -12.56 -47.63 7.95
N SER A 70 -12.03 -47.15 6.84
CA SER A 70 -12.13 -47.83 5.53
C SER A 70 -11.40 -49.17 5.52
N VAL A 71 -10.24 -49.28 6.18
CA VAL A 71 -9.53 -50.56 6.35
C VAL A 71 -10.34 -51.52 7.19
N VAL A 72 -10.91 -51.07 8.31
CA VAL A 72 -11.78 -51.91 9.17
C VAL A 72 -13.00 -52.41 8.40
N PHE A 73 -13.64 -51.54 7.62
CA PHE A 73 -14.78 -51.94 6.79
C PHE A 73 -14.39 -52.87 5.65
N ALA A 74 -13.23 -52.65 5.01
CA ALA A 74 -12.72 -53.51 3.96
C ALA A 74 -12.40 -54.91 4.51
N ASP A 75 -11.70 -55.00 5.64
CA ASP A 75 -11.36 -56.26 6.32
C ASP A 75 -12.61 -57.08 6.68
N TYR A 76 -13.61 -56.43 7.29
CA TYR A 76 -14.81 -57.12 7.76
C TYR A 76 -15.76 -57.57 6.64
N TYR A 77 -15.93 -56.77 5.58
CA TYR A 77 -16.92 -57.05 4.52
C TYR A 77 -16.35 -57.71 3.27
N PHE A 78 -15.10 -57.43 2.91
CA PHE A 78 -14.58 -57.75 1.58
C PHE A 78 -13.45 -58.79 1.55
N PHE A 79 -12.79 -59.06 2.68
CA PHE A 79 -11.75 -60.09 2.75
C PHE A 79 -12.31 -61.40 3.37
N PRO A 80 -11.99 -62.58 2.81
CA PRO A 80 -12.30 -63.85 3.44
C PRO A 80 -11.44 -64.09 4.70
N PRO A 81 -11.97 -64.63 5.81
CA PRO A 81 -13.35 -65.06 6.04
C PRO A 81 -14.30 -63.88 6.24
N TYR A 82 -15.32 -63.78 5.37
CA TYR A 82 -16.30 -62.69 5.40
C TYR A 82 -17.02 -62.61 6.75
N ARG A 83 -17.21 -61.39 7.27
CA ARG A 83 -17.85 -61.12 8.58
C ARG A 83 -17.07 -61.67 9.78
N SER A 84 -15.77 -61.89 9.62
CA SER A 84 -14.85 -62.24 10.70
C SER A 84 -13.52 -61.52 10.48
N PHE A 85 -12.83 -61.18 11.55
CA PHE A 85 -11.44 -60.72 11.46
C PHE A 85 -10.56 -61.94 11.17
N GLY A 86 -9.97 -61.99 9.98
CA GLY A 86 -9.06 -63.04 9.55
C GLY A 86 -7.63 -62.57 9.45
N VAL A 87 -6.69 -63.50 9.29
CA VAL A 87 -5.30 -63.15 8.95
C VAL A 87 -5.27 -62.79 7.46
N PRO A 88 -4.86 -61.57 7.07
CA PRO A 88 -4.81 -61.17 5.67
C PRO A 88 -3.88 -62.06 4.86
N THR A 89 -4.29 -62.44 3.66
CA THR A 89 -3.40 -63.11 2.70
C THR A 89 -2.34 -62.12 2.20
N GLY A 90 -1.21 -62.59 1.66
CA GLY A 90 -0.12 -61.70 1.21
C GLY A 90 -0.54 -60.62 0.18
N ASN A 91 -1.51 -60.95 -0.67
CA ASN A 91 -2.10 -60.00 -1.62
C ASN A 91 -2.96 -58.92 -0.93
N ASP A 92 -3.69 -59.29 0.12
CA ASP A 92 -4.57 -58.39 0.88
C ASP A 92 -3.76 -57.36 1.66
N ALA A 93 -2.66 -57.80 2.28
CA ALA A 93 -1.71 -56.93 2.96
C ALA A 93 -1.11 -55.88 2.02
N LEU A 94 -0.80 -56.26 0.77
CA LEU A 94 -0.29 -55.33 -0.24
C LEU A 94 -1.32 -54.26 -0.61
N VAL A 95 -2.58 -54.65 -0.85
CA VAL A 95 -3.66 -53.72 -1.17
C VAL A 95 -3.93 -52.74 -0.03
N ILE A 96 -3.96 -53.23 1.23
CA ILE A 96 -4.12 -52.38 2.42
C ILE A 96 -2.97 -51.38 2.53
N THR A 97 -1.73 -51.84 2.31
CA THR A 97 -0.54 -50.98 2.39
C THR A 97 -0.53 -49.89 1.33
N VAL A 98 -0.89 -50.22 0.09
CA VAL A 98 -1.00 -49.25 -1.02
C VAL A 98 -2.12 -48.24 -0.74
N PHE A 99 -3.27 -48.68 -0.23
CA PHE A 99 -4.36 -47.81 0.14
C PHE A 99 -3.95 -46.84 1.25
N LEU A 100 -3.33 -47.33 2.32
CA LEU A 100 -2.91 -46.51 3.45
C LEU A 100 -1.87 -45.47 3.03
N THR A 101 -0.90 -45.88 2.20
CA THR A 101 0.13 -44.98 1.67
C THR A 101 -0.50 -43.87 0.81
N SER A 102 -1.43 -44.24 -0.08
CA SER A 102 -2.17 -43.28 -0.92
C SER A 102 -3.01 -42.32 -0.08
N ALA A 103 -3.74 -42.84 0.91
CA ALA A 103 -4.55 -42.06 1.83
C ALA A 103 -3.73 -41.04 2.65
N LEU A 104 -2.52 -41.43 3.06
CA LEU A 104 -1.58 -40.55 3.75
C LEU A 104 -1.06 -39.44 2.84
N ILE A 105 -0.72 -39.75 1.58
CA ILE A 105 -0.30 -38.75 0.59
C ILE A 105 -1.44 -37.75 0.35
N ILE A 106 -2.66 -38.23 0.08
CA ILE A 106 -3.83 -37.38 -0.12
C ILE A 106 -4.06 -36.49 1.11
N SER A 107 -4.04 -37.07 2.32
CA SER A 107 -4.23 -36.32 3.56
C SER A 107 -3.15 -35.25 3.76
N ARG A 108 -1.88 -35.56 3.46
CA ARG A 108 -0.76 -34.60 3.54
C ARG A 108 -0.93 -33.46 2.54
N VAL A 109 -1.27 -33.75 1.29
CA VAL A 109 -1.47 -32.73 0.24
C VAL A 109 -2.63 -31.79 0.61
N SER A 110 -3.74 -32.33 1.10
CA SER A 110 -4.88 -31.51 1.57
C SER A 110 -4.51 -30.62 2.76
N GLY A 111 -3.58 -31.04 3.62
CA GLY A 111 -3.06 -30.22 4.72
C GLY A 111 -2.17 -29.06 4.26
N VAL A 112 -1.32 -29.29 3.26
CA VAL A 112 -0.39 -28.28 2.72
C VAL A 112 -1.14 -27.11 2.07
N HIS A 113 -2.25 -27.37 1.36
CA HIS A 113 -3.06 -26.32 0.73
C HIS A 113 -3.66 -25.31 1.71
N ARG A 114 -3.96 -25.72 2.95
CA ARG A 114 -4.50 -24.79 3.96
C ARG A 114 -3.40 -23.91 4.57
N GLY A 115 -2.19 -24.45 4.71
CA GLY A 115 -1.04 -23.71 5.22
C GLY A 115 -0.53 -22.65 4.25
N THR A 116 -0.66 -22.89 2.94
CA THR A 116 -0.29 -21.90 1.91
C THR A 116 -1.32 -20.78 1.79
N GLN A 117 -2.62 -21.07 1.90
CA GLN A 117 -3.67 -20.04 1.92
C GLN A 117 -3.53 -19.09 3.12
N ALA A 118 -3.30 -19.62 4.33
CA ALA A 118 -3.12 -18.77 5.51
C ALA A 118 -1.90 -17.83 5.38
N LYS A 119 -0.83 -18.28 4.72
CA LYS A 119 0.32 -17.43 4.43
C LYS A 119 0.01 -16.39 3.36
N ALA A 120 -0.71 -16.76 2.29
CA ALA A 120 -1.15 -15.83 1.26
C ALA A 120 -2.02 -14.71 1.84
N ASP A 121 -2.96 -15.05 2.72
CA ASP A 121 -3.82 -14.07 3.41
C ASP A 121 -3.00 -13.12 4.29
N LEU A 122 -1.99 -13.63 5.00
CA LEU A 122 -1.11 -12.79 5.81
C LEU A 122 -0.27 -11.84 4.95
N LEU A 123 0.28 -12.32 3.83
CA LEU A 123 1.01 -11.46 2.89
C LEU A 123 0.08 -10.40 2.27
N ALA A 124 -1.14 -10.78 1.87
CA ALA A 124 -2.12 -9.85 1.33
C ALA A 124 -2.44 -8.73 2.33
N ARG A 125 -2.67 -9.08 3.61
CA ARG A 125 -2.88 -8.10 4.69
C ARG A 125 -1.68 -7.19 4.93
N GLN A 126 -0.46 -7.72 4.81
CA GLN A 126 0.76 -6.91 4.93
C GLN A 126 0.87 -5.91 3.78
N LEU A 127 0.54 -6.32 2.55
CA LEU A 127 0.56 -5.43 1.39
C LEU A 127 -0.48 -4.31 1.52
N THR A 128 -1.69 -4.62 1.98
CA THR A 128 -2.72 -3.58 2.20
C THR A 128 -2.32 -2.61 3.30
N ALA A 129 -1.79 -3.09 4.42
CA ALA A 129 -1.33 -2.23 5.50
C ALA A 129 -0.16 -1.32 5.07
N ARG A 130 0.77 -1.83 4.26
CA ARG A 130 1.87 -1.02 3.69
C ARG A 130 1.37 0.02 2.69
N ALA A 131 0.37 -0.31 1.88
CA ALA A 131 -0.22 0.64 0.94
C ALA A 131 -0.91 1.80 1.69
N GLU A 132 -1.66 1.49 2.76
CA GLU A 132 -2.29 2.51 3.62
C GLU A 132 -1.25 3.39 4.33
N GLU A 133 -0.15 2.81 4.82
CA GLU A 133 0.96 3.53 5.45
C GLU A 133 1.61 4.53 4.48
N LEU A 134 1.97 4.07 3.27
CA LEU A 134 2.55 4.93 2.24
C LEU A 134 1.60 6.04 1.80
N GLN A 135 0.30 5.75 1.72
CA GLN A 135 -0.69 6.75 1.36
C GLN A 135 -0.81 7.82 2.45
N GLY A 136 -0.80 7.43 3.73
CA GLY A 136 -0.77 8.38 4.85
C GLY A 136 0.49 9.25 4.86
N GLU A 137 1.65 8.71 4.50
CA GLU A 137 2.90 9.46 4.38
C GLU A 137 2.84 10.49 3.24
N LEU A 138 2.29 10.12 2.09
CA LEU A 138 2.09 11.04 0.96
C LEU A 138 1.12 12.17 1.33
N GLU A 139 0.00 11.86 1.98
CA GLU A 139 -0.97 12.85 2.42
C GLU A 139 -0.37 13.82 3.46
N ALA A 140 0.45 13.31 4.40
CA ALA A 140 1.17 14.14 5.35
C ALA A 140 2.21 15.04 4.67
N GLY A 141 2.94 14.51 3.69
CA GLY A 141 3.89 15.27 2.88
C GLY A 141 3.21 16.39 2.09
N GLN A 142 2.06 16.11 1.47
CA GLN A 142 1.27 17.11 0.74
C GLN A 142 0.78 18.23 1.64
N ARG A 143 0.27 17.91 2.83
CA ARG A 143 -0.15 18.93 3.81
C ARG A 143 1.00 19.83 4.24
N LEU A 144 2.17 19.26 4.48
CA LEU A 144 3.36 20.04 4.84
C LEU A 144 3.77 20.98 3.69
N THR A 145 3.68 20.52 2.44
CA THR A 145 3.97 21.39 1.29
C THR A 145 2.94 22.50 1.13
N GLU A 146 1.66 22.23 1.33
CA GLU A 146 0.59 23.25 1.31
C GLU A 146 0.78 24.29 2.43
N GLU A 147 1.16 23.83 3.63
CA GLU A 147 1.45 24.72 4.77
C GLU A 147 2.68 25.59 4.52
N LEU A 148 3.75 25.01 3.94
CA LEU A 148 4.94 25.75 3.52
C LEU A 148 4.60 26.82 2.47
N GLU A 149 3.76 26.48 1.49
CA GLU A 149 3.35 27.40 0.43
C GLU A 149 2.52 28.56 1.01
N ALA A 150 1.53 28.27 1.85
CA ALA A 150 0.73 29.29 2.53
C ALA A 150 1.58 30.21 3.41
N THR A 151 2.54 29.65 4.16
CA THR A 151 3.46 30.44 4.99
C THR A 151 4.38 31.33 4.15
N ASN A 152 4.83 30.83 2.99
CA ASN A 152 5.68 31.59 2.09
C ASN A 152 4.90 32.75 1.44
N GLU A 153 3.63 32.53 1.06
CA GLU A 153 2.74 33.59 0.58
C GLU A 153 2.50 34.67 1.64
N GLU A 154 2.26 34.28 2.90
CA GLU A 154 2.10 35.22 4.01
C GLU A 154 3.38 36.05 4.25
N LEU A 155 4.54 35.40 4.19
CA LEU A 155 5.83 36.07 4.32
C LEU A 155 6.08 37.04 3.16
N ALA A 156 5.74 36.65 1.93
CA ALA A 156 5.85 37.51 0.75
C ALA A 156 4.97 38.77 0.90
N ALA A 157 3.72 38.62 1.32
CA ALA A 157 2.81 39.73 1.56
C ALA A 157 3.32 40.67 2.69
N THR A 158 3.90 40.09 3.75
CA THR A 158 4.47 40.86 4.86
C THR A 158 5.72 41.64 4.42
N ASN A 159 6.59 41.02 3.63
CA ASN A 159 7.77 41.69 3.08
C ASN A 159 7.37 42.86 2.15
N GLU A 160 6.38 42.68 1.28
CA GLU A 160 5.88 43.75 0.40
C GLU A 160 5.34 44.94 1.19
N GLN A 161 4.63 44.69 2.30
CA GLN A 161 4.15 45.75 3.20
C GLN A 161 5.30 46.52 3.87
N LEU A 162 6.33 45.81 4.33
CA LEU A 162 7.52 46.42 4.92
C LEU A 162 8.28 47.27 3.90
N GLU A 163 8.42 46.78 2.66
CA GLU A 163 9.04 47.54 1.56
C GLU A 163 8.27 48.82 1.25
N ALA A 164 6.94 48.74 1.12
CA ALA A 164 6.10 49.92 0.90
C ALA A 164 6.24 50.94 2.05
N ALA A 165 6.22 50.49 3.31
CA ALA A 165 6.39 51.37 4.47
C ALA A 165 7.75 52.08 4.49
N ASN A 166 8.83 51.35 4.18
CA ASN A 166 10.18 51.91 4.10
C ASN A 166 10.30 52.94 2.96
N GLU A 167 9.70 52.67 1.79
CA GLU A 167 9.67 53.64 0.68
C GLU A 167 8.94 54.93 1.06
N TYR A 168 7.79 54.83 1.74
CA TYR A 168 7.07 56.00 2.24
C TYR A 168 7.91 56.83 3.22
N GLU A 169 8.63 56.18 4.14
CA GLU A 169 9.54 56.88 5.06
C GLU A 169 10.69 57.58 4.32
N ALA A 170 11.29 56.91 3.32
CA ALA A 170 12.34 57.50 2.49
C ALA A 170 11.84 58.73 1.72
N GLN A 171 10.65 58.65 1.12
CA GLN A 171 10.04 59.74 0.37
C GLN A 171 9.70 60.93 1.28
N ARG A 172 9.16 60.67 2.48
CA ARG A 172 8.91 61.70 3.49
C ARG A 172 10.21 62.40 3.91
N GLY A 173 11.28 61.63 4.12
CA GLY A 173 12.61 62.16 4.41
C GLY A 173 13.07 63.16 3.33
N HIS A 174 13.00 62.76 2.06
CA HIS A 174 13.38 63.61 0.93
C HIS A 174 12.59 64.93 0.85
N LEU A 175 11.27 64.88 1.07
CA LEU A 175 10.43 66.08 1.13
C LEU A 175 10.86 67.02 2.26
N PHE A 176 11.21 66.49 3.44
CA PHE A 176 11.75 67.32 4.54
C PHE A 176 13.08 67.97 4.17
N THR A 177 13.99 67.24 3.51
CA THR A 177 15.27 67.78 3.07
C THR A 177 15.09 68.91 2.05
N LEU A 178 14.19 68.73 1.09
CA LEU A 178 13.82 69.76 0.09
C LEU A 178 13.18 70.99 0.75
N ALA A 179 12.25 70.79 1.67
CA ALA A 179 11.63 71.90 2.40
C ALA A 179 12.68 72.69 3.22
N ALA A 180 13.63 71.97 3.85
CA ALA A 180 14.70 72.57 4.64
C ALA A 180 15.76 73.30 3.79
N SER A 181 16.01 72.86 2.55
CA SER A 181 16.93 73.53 1.62
C SER A 181 16.28 74.78 1.00
N LEU A 182 15.00 74.70 0.61
CA LEU A 182 14.23 75.84 0.10
C LEU A 182 14.05 76.92 1.16
N ALA A 183 13.76 76.56 2.42
CA ALA A 183 13.59 77.51 3.51
C ALA A 183 14.89 78.28 3.88
N ARG A 184 16.06 77.71 3.53
CA ARG A 184 17.37 78.35 3.75
C ARG A 184 17.84 79.21 2.58
N ALA A 185 17.17 79.14 1.42
CA ALA A 185 17.52 79.93 0.24
C ALA A 185 16.93 81.34 0.34
N VAL A 186 17.75 82.32 0.70
CA VAL A 186 17.34 83.71 0.94
C VAL A 186 17.58 84.61 -0.29
N THR A 187 18.28 84.12 -1.32
CA THR A 187 18.55 84.90 -2.55
C THR A 187 18.38 84.08 -3.84
N PRO A 188 18.02 84.72 -4.99
CA PRO A 188 17.79 84.03 -6.27
C PRO A 188 18.98 83.18 -6.76
N ASN A 189 20.20 83.51 -6.35
CA ASN A 189 21.42 82.81 -6.75
C ASN A 189 21.63 81.50 -5.96
N ASP A 190 21.14 81.42 -4.71
CA ASP A 190 21.23 80.21 -3.88
C ASP A 190 20.25 79.12 -4.35
N VAL A 191 19.06 79.52 -4.81
CA VAL A 191 18.05 78.61 -5.36
C VAL A 191 18.57 77.92 -6.63
N ALA A 192 19.24 78.68 -7.51
CA ALA A 192 19.85 78.13 -8.73
C ALA A 192 20.94 77.09 -8.41
N GLY A 193 21.77 77.35 -7.39
CA GLY A 193 22.83 76.43 -6.97
C GLY A 193 22.31 75.13 -6.32
N ILE A 194 21.17 75.19 -5.61
CA ILE A 194 20.54 74.00 -5.01
C ILE A 194 19.86 73.16 -6.09
N VAL A 195 19.06 73.76 -6.97
CA VAL A 195 18.38 73.03 -8.06
C VAL A 195 19.37 72.35 -9.01
N PHE A 196 20.48 73.02 -9.33
CA PHE A 196 21.53 72.45 -10.18
C PHE A 196 22.23 71.26 -9.53
N ARG A 197 22.49 71.31 -8.22
CA ARG A 197 23.18 70.25 -7.47
C ARG A 197 22.27 69.04 -7.24
N GLU A 198 21.00 69.27 -6.92
CA GLU A 198 20.01 68.20 -6.77
C GLU A 198 19.69 67.53 -8.12
N GLY A 199 19.64 68.31 -9.21
CA GLY A 199 19.49 67.79 -10.57
C GLY A 199 20.67 66.91 -11.01
N LEU A 200 21.90 67.27 -10.62
CA LEU A 200 23.09 66.45 -10.83
C LEU A 200 23.10 65.15 -9.99
N ALA A 201 22.65 65.23 -8.73
CA ALA A 201 22.53 64.06 -7.86
C ALA A 201 21.44 63.08 -8.33
N ALA A 202 20.28 63.59 -8.78
CA ALA A 202 19.22 62.78 -9.37
C ALA A 202 19.64 62.12 -10.70
N ALA A 203 20.59 62.72 -11.42
CA ALA A 203 21.18 62.17 -12.65
C ALA A 203 22.35 61.19 -12.39
N GLY A 204 22.75 60.96 -11.12
CA GLY A 204 23.84 60.05 -10.76
C GLY A 204 25.24 60.53 -11.15
N ALA A 205 25.42 61.83 -11.39
CA ALA A 205 26.67 62.40 -11.90
C ALA A 205 27.58 62.88 -10.75
N ASP A 206 28.38 61.96 -10.17
CA ASP A 206 29.24 62.24 -9.02
C ASP A 206 30.65 62.79 -9.37
N GLY A 207 30.94 63.16 -10.62
CA GLY A 207 32.30 63.57 -10.97
C GLY A 207 32.58 64.05 -12.40
N GLY A 208 31.75 64.94 -12.95
CA GLY A 208 31.97 65.52 -14.27
C GLY A 208 32.22 67.03 -14.24
N SER A 209 33.37 67.50 -14.72
CA SER A 209 33.62 68.92 -14.95
C SER A 209 32.83 69.41 -16.17
N VAL A 210 31.95 70.40 -16.00
CA VAL A 210 31.26 71.06 -17.11
C VAL A 210 32.02 72.32 -17.50
N GLY A 211 32.59 72.33 -18.71
CA GLY A 211 33.08 73.54 -19.35
C GLY A 211 31.90 74.33 -19.91
N VAL A 212 31.81 75.62 -19.56
CA VAL A 212 30.85 76.53 -20.18
C VAL A 212 31.29 76.74 -21.63
N VAL A 213 30.56 76.17 -22.58
CA VAL A 213 30.71 76.52 -24.00
C VAL A 213 30.07 77.90 -24.16
N VAL A 214 30.92 78.91 -24.21
CA VAL A 214 30.55 80.22 -24.76
C VAL A 214 30.63 80.04 -26.28
N ASP A 215 29.49 80.07 -26.96
CA ASP A 215 29.45 80.12 -28.42
C ASP A 215 30.15 81.41 -28.89
N ASP A 216 31.34 81.26 -29.45
CA ASP A 216 32.07 82.30 -30.16
C ASP A 216 31.52 82.39 -31.60
N PRO A 217 30.97 83.54 -32.04
CA PRO A 217 30.35 83.67 -33.35
C PRO A 217 31.39 83.90 -34.47
N ALA A 218 32.31 82.94 -34.65
CA ALA A 218 33.17 82.80 -35.83
C ALA A 218 33.81 81.39 -35.79
N GLY A 219 33.36 80.41 -36.56
CA GLY A 219 33.66 80.32 -37.99
C GLY A 219 35.09 79.81 -38.22
N GLU A 220 35.28 78.50 -38.31
CA GLU A 220 35.99 77.83 -39.43
C GLU A 220 36.06 76.31 -39.26
N ARG A 221 35.92 75.63 -40.39
CA ARG A 221 35.88 74.18 -40.56
C ARG A 221 37.31 73.67 -40.65
N HIS A 222 37.59 72.52 -40.04
CA HIS A 222 38.39 71.45 -40.65
C HIS A 222 38.04 70.11 -40.05
#